data_AF-A0AA37QMU4-F1
#
_entry.id   AF-A0AA37QMU4-F1
#
_cell.length_a   1.000
_cell.length_b   1.000
_cell.length_c   1.000
_cell.angle_alpha   90.00
_cell.angle_beta   90.00
_cell.angle_gamma   90.00
#
_symmetry.space_group_name_H-M   'P 1'
#
loop_
_entity.id
_entity.type
_entity.pdbx_description
1 polymer ?
#
loop_
_entity_poly.entity_id
_entity_poly.type
_entity_poly.pdbx_seq_one_letter_code
_entity_poly.pdbx_strand_id
1 'polypeptide(L)'
;MILLLWKEYRKTQEKEVNLCLKAFGVLGISGVIALVLYWVLSIYWYESIFQFGILLYIAVLFWGLLCKVSNNIQFCLEQEVYRRMSLEDRMTDMKNRKSFEMYIEEIQEGAILLENVLLLFVKIAERKKINDISGRQMGDETVIRTARSIQSAERSVLEQQADDMLCSNK
;
A
#
# COMPACT_ATOMS: atom_id res chain seq x y z
N MET A 1 19.53 14.78 -23.18
CA MET A 1 18.23 14.23 -22.71
C MET A 1 17.92 12.84 -23.26
N ILE A 2 17.98 12.62 -24.58
CA ILE A 2 17.75 11.29 -25.21
C ILE A 2 18.68 10.19 -24.68
N LEU A 3 19.97 10.51 -24.44
CA LEU A 3 20.93 9.54 -23.89
C LEU A 3 20.64 9.14 -22.44
N LEU A 4 20.06 10.03 -21.64
CA LEU A 4 19.67 9.74 -20.26
C LEU A 4 18.43 8.82 -20.23
N LEU A 5 17.44 9.10 -21.09
CA LEU A 5 16.27 8.24 -21.27
C LEU A 5 16.65 6.84 -21.80
N TRP A 6 17.59 6.76 -22.74
CA TRP A 6 18.12 5.47 -23.21
C TRP A 6 18.84 4.71 -22.09
N LYS A 7 19.65 5.41 -21.30
CA LYS A 7 20.37 4.80 -20.17
C LYS A 7 19.41 4.28 -19.10
N GLU A 8 18.33 5.02 -18.80
CA GLU A 8 17.27 4.60 -17.89
C GLU A 8 16.47 3.41 -18.48
N TYR A 9 16.13 3.45 -19.76
CA TYR A 9 15.47 2.35 -20.50
C TYR A 9 16.26 1.04 -20.44
N ARG A 10 17.60 1.12 -20.53
CA ARG A 10 18.45 -0.07 -20.44
C ARG A 10 18.51 -0.67 -19.03
N LYS A 11 18.19 0.13 -18.01
CA LYS A 11 18.33 -0.24 -16.60
C LYS A 11 17.01 -0.71 -15.99
N THR A 12 15.90 -0.17 -16.45
CA THR A 12 14.56 -0.42 -15.91
C THR A 12 13.66 -0.83 -17.07
N GLN A 13 13.41 -2.14 -17.22
CA GLN A 13 12.66 -2.73 -18.34
C GLN A 13 11.14 -2.49 -18.22
N GLU A 14 10.75 -1.28 -17.83
CA GLU A 14 9.35 -0.90 -17.59
C GLU A 14 8.64 -0.61 -18.91
N LYS A 15 7.49 -1.27 -19.12
CA LYS A 15 6.65 -1.10 -20.33
C LYS A 15 6.23 0.35 -20.55
N GLU A 16 6.14 1.13 -19.47
CA GLU A 16 5.81 2.56 -19.48
C GLU A 16 6.90 3.42 -20.11
N VAL A 17 8.18 3.13 -19.85
CA VAL A 17 9.32 3.88 -20.42
C VAL A 17 9.40 3.66 -21.94
N ASN A 18 9.02 2.47 -22.41
CA ASN A 18 8.92 2.15 -23.84
C ASN A 18 7.82 2.97 -24.54
N LEU A 19 6.65 3.13 -23.89
CA LEU A 19 5.56 3.97 -24.41
C LEU A 19 5.99 5.45 -24.49
N CYS A 20 6.63 5.98 -23.45
CA CYS A 20 7.16 7.34 -23.47
C CYS A 20 8.21 7.53 -24.58
N LEU A 21 9.13 6.57 -24.77
CA LEU A 21 10.15 6.62 -25.81
C LEU A 21 9.52 6.63 -27.22
N LYS A 22 8.50 5.80 -27.45
CA LYS A 22 7.73 5.79 -28.70
C LYS A 22 7.00 7.12 -28.94
N ALA A 23 6.40 7.70 -27.90
CA ALA A 23 5.73 8.99 -27.97
C ALA A 23 6.70 10.11 -28.38
N PHE A 24 7.88 10.15 -27.76
CA PHE A 24 8.96 11.07 -28.13
C PHE A 24 9.39 10.92 -29.60
N GLY A 25 9.45 9.67 -30.10
CA GLY A 25 9.73 9.39 -31.51
C GLY A 25 8.68 10.00 -32.44
N VAL A 26 7.39 9.83 -32.10
CA VAL A 26 6.27 10.39 -32.88
C VAL A 26 6.31 11.93 -32.91
N LEU A 27 6.65 12.58 -31.78
CA LEU A 27 6.82 14.05 -31.78
C LEU A 27 7.99 14.52 -32.61
N GLY A 28 9.14 13.86 -32.50
CA GLY A 28 10.30 14.21 -33.31
C GLY A 28 9.96 14.18 -34.79
N ILE A 29 9.24 13.13 -35.22
CA ILE A 29 8.78 13.00 -36.60
C ILE A 29 7.77 14.09 -36.97
N SER A 30 6.80 14.39 -36.10
CA SER A 30 5.81 15.45 -36.34
C SER A 30 6.45 16.85 -36.46
N GLY A 31 7.48 17.15 -35.66
CA GLY A 31 8.20 18.41 -35.70
C GLY A 31 9.07 18.55 -36.96
N VAL A 32 9.72 17.47 -37.38
CA VAL A 32 10.48 17.44 -38.65
C VAL A 32 9.53 17.62 -39.84
N ILE A 33 8.37 16.96 -39.83
CA ILE A 33 7.34 17.12 -40.86
C ILE A 33 6.83 18.57 -40.91
N ALA A 34 6.59 19.20 -39.76
CA ALA A 34 6.18 20.61 -39.68
C ALA A 34 7.25 21.56 -40.25
N LEU A 35 8.54 21.32 -39.97
CA LEU A 35 9.66 22.10 -40.52
C LEU A 35 9.79 21.94 -42.04
N VAL A 36 9.62 20.72 -42.55
CA VAL A 36 9.65 20.46 -43.99
C VAL A 36 8.45 21.11 -44.70
N LEU A 37 7.26 21.04 -44.11
CA LEU A 37 6.06 21.71 -44.62
C LEU A 37 6.21 23.23 -44.64
N TYR A 38 6.82 23.81 -43.59
CA TYR A 38 7.11 25.23 -43.52
C TYR A 38 8.07 25.69 -44.63
N TRP A 39 9.15 24.94 -44.83
CA TRP A 39 10.21 25.33 -45.77
C TRP A 39 9.86 25.04 -47.24
N VAL A 40 9.13 23.97 -47.52
CA VAL A 40 8.85 23.51 -48.90
C VAL A 40 7.48 23.97 -49.42
N LEU A 41 6.46 24.09 -48.55
CA LEU A 41 5.07 24.23 -48.98
C LEU A 41 4.42 25.59 -48.63
N SER A 42 4.98 26.40 -47.73
CA SER A 42 4.48 27.75 -47.37
C SER A 42 2.96 27.80 -47.09
N ILE A 43 2.42 26.74 -46.47
CA ILE A 43 0.99 26.60 -46.16
C ILE A 43 0.67 27.25 -44.80
N TYR A 44 -0.32 28.14 -44.77
CA TYR A 44 -0.75 28.91 -43.59
C TYR A 44 -1.33 28.10 -42.41
N TRP A 45 -1.61 26.79 -42.60
CA TRP A 45 -2.22 25.92 -41.57
C TRP A 45 -1.22 25.11 -40.73
N TYR A 46 0.09 25.38 -40.85
CA TYR A 46 1.12 24.61 -40.13
C TYR A 46 1.07 24.76 -38.60
N GLU A 47 0.68 25.94 -38.10
CA GLU A 47 0.64 26.22 -36.66
C GLU A 47 -0.35 25.31 -35.92
N SER A 48 -1.54 25.11 -36.49
CA SER A 48 -2.56 24.21 -35.95
C SER A 48 -2.04 22.78 -35.83
N ILE A 49 -1.35 22.27 -36.86
CA ILE A 49 -0.80 20.91 -36.87
C ILE A 49 0.24 20.72 -35.76
N PHE A 50 1.12 21.72 -35.58
CA PHE A 50 2.13 21.69 -34.54
C PHE A 50 1.51 21.72 -33.13
N GLN A 51 0.48 22.54 -32.93
CA GLN A 51 -0.24 22.65 -31.66
C GLN A 51 -0.97 21.35 -31.30
N PHE A 52 -1.58 20.66 -32.26
CA PHE A 52 -2.15 19.31 -32.05
C PHE A 52 -1.07 18.28 -31.69
N GLY A 53 0.12 18.36 -32.29
CA GLY A 53 1.25 17.49 -31.95
C GLY A 53 1.70 17.65 -30.49
N ILE A 54 1.80 18.89 -30.01
CA ILE A 54 2.11 19.20 -28.61
C ILE A 54 1.00 18.71 -27.67
N LEU A 55 -0.27 18.92 -28.03
CA LEU A 55 -1.37 18.46 -27.20
C LEU A 55 -1.39 16.94 -27.07
N LEU A 56 -1.20 16.23 -28.19
CA LEU A 56 -1.08 14.77 -28.21
C LEU A 56 0.10 14.29 -27.34
N TYR A 57 1.23 15.00 -27.38
CA TYR A 57 2.36 14.69 -26.51
C TYR A 57 2.02 14.77 -25.04
N ILE A 58 1.45 15.90 -24.63
CA ILE A 58 1.10 16.16 -23.25
C ILE A 58 0.09 15.12 -22.78
N ALA A 59 -0.88 14.75 -23.61
CA ALA A 59 -1.85 13.70 -23.30
C ALA A 59 -1.17 12.33 -23.08
N VAL A 60 -0.22 11.95 -23.93
CA VAL A 60 0.52 10.69 -23.77
C VAL A 60 1.42 10.69 -22.53
N LEU A 61 2.09 11.82 -22.24
CA LEU A 61 2.86 11.97 -21.00
C LEU A 61 1.97 11.88 -19.77
N PHE A 62 0.83 12.55 -19.79
CA PHE A 62 -0.13 12.54 -18.69
C PHE A 62 -0.67 11.14 -18.45
N TRP A 63 -1.00 10.40 -19.52
CA TRP A 63 -1.39 9.00 -19.44
C TRP A 63 -0.28 8.12 -18.82
N GLY A 64 0.97 8.29 -19.24
CA GLY A 64 2.11 7.57 -18.66
C GLY A 64 2.30 7.86 -17.17
N LEU A 65 2.13 9.11 -16.75
CA LEU A 65 2.17 9.49 -15.33
C LEU A 65 1.04 8.83 -14.53
N LEU A 66 -0.18 8.80 -15.08
CA LEU A 66 -1.32 8.14 -14.43
C LEU A 66 -1.09 6.64 -14.26
N CYS A 67 -0.56 5.95 -15.28
CA CYS A 67 -0.19 4.54 -15.17
C CYS A 67 0.84 4.31 -14.05
N LYS A 68 1.89 5.13 -13.99
CA LYS A 68 2.92 5.04 -12.97
C LYS A 68 2.36 5.22 -11.55
N VAL A 69 1.51 6.22 -11.37
CA VAL A 69 0.85 6.49 -10.08
C VAL A 69 -0.07 5.33 -9.71
N SER A 70 -0.85 4.80 -10.64
CA SER A 70 -1.74 3.67 -10.41
C SER A 70 -0.98 2.42 -9.96
N ASN A 71 0.12 2.09 -10.64
CA ASN A 71 0.95 0.93 -10.30
C ASN A 71 1.62 1.10 -8.93
N ASN A 72 2.09 2.32 -8.61
CA ASN A 72 2.67 2.61 -7.29
C ASN A 72 1.63 2.48 -6.17
N ILE A 73 0.40 2.99 -6.39
CA ILE A 73 -0.70 2.84 -5.43
C ILE A 73 -1.04 1.37 -5.24
N GLN A 74 -1.11 0.59 -6.31
CA GLN A 74 -1.38 -0.85 -6.21
C GLN A 74 -0.32 -1.56 -5.37
N PHE A 75 0.96 -1.27 -5.59
CA PHE A 75 2.05 -1.86 -4.81
C PHE A 75 1.99 -1.44 -3.34
N CYS A 76 1.74 -0.16 -3.05
CA CYS A 76 1.56 0.33 -1.68
C CYS A 76 0.36 -0.32 -0.98
N LEU A 77 -0.76 -0.49 -1.69
CA LEU A 77 -1.94 -1.16 -1.16
C LEU A 77 -1.67 -2.64 -0.89
N GLU A 78 -1.03 -3.34 -1.83
CA GLU A 78 -0.63 -4.73 -1.65
C GLU A 78 0.28 -4.87 -0.44
N GLN A 79 1.31 -4.02 -0.30
CA GLN A 79 2.21 -4.03 0.85
C GLN A 79 1.48 -3.80 2.17
N GLU A 80 0.56 -2.83 2.24
CA GLU A 80 -0.20 -2.56 3.46
C GLU A 80 -1.11 -3.75 3.81
N VAL A 81 -1.78 -4.35 2.81
CA VAL A 81 -2.61 -5.54 3.01
C VAL A 81 -1.77 -6.74 3.47
N TYR A 82 -0.61 -6.99 2.86
CA TYR A 82 0.33 -8.02 3.30
C TYR A 82 0.84 -7.76 4.72
N ARG A 83 1.11 -6.50 5.06
CA ARG A 83 1.52 -6.10 6.41
C ARG A 83 0.41 -6.41 7.41
N ARG A 84 -0.84 -6.02 7.14
CA ARG A 84 -1.99 -6.31 8.01
C ARG A 84 -2.18 -7.82 8.19
N MET A 85 -2.23 -8.58 7.09
CA MET A 85 -2.32 -10.05 7.13
C MET A 85 -1.13 -10.71 7.83
N SER A 86 0.06 -10.10 7.79
CA SER A 86 1.26 -10.60 8.49
C SER A 86 1.24 -10.28 10.00
N LEU A 87 0.39 -9.39 10.47
CA LEU A 87 0.35 -8.92 11.86
C LEU A 87 -0.87 -9.43 12.64
N GLU A 88 -1.86 -9.95 11.95
CA GLU A 88 -3.08 -10.49 12.53
C GLU A 88 -3.13 -12.01 12.34
N ASP A 89 -3.59 -12.71 13.36
CA ASP A 89 -3.87 -14.14 13.31
C ASP A 89 -5.21 -14.35 12.62
N ARG A 90 -5.20 -15.01 11.46
CA ARG A 90 -6.40 -15.19 10.62
C ARG A 90 -7.48 -16.07 11.25
N MET A 91 -7.18 -16.82 12.31
CA MET A 91 -8.17 -17.66 12.99
C MET A 91 -8.97 -16.85 14.01
N THR A 92 -8.32 -15.94 14.72
CA THR A 92 -8.90 -15.21 15.87
C THR A 92 -9.07 -13.71 15.64
N ASP A 93 -8.52 -13.18 14.54
CA ASP A 93 -8.37 -11.75 14.24
C ASP A 93 -7.57 -10.97 15.32
N MET A 94 -6.88 -11.68 16.22
CA MET A 94 -6.01 -11.08 17.23
C MET A 94 -4.66 -10.70 16.63
N LYS A 95 -4.02 -9.71 17.25
CA LYS A 95 -2.62 -9.36 17.01
C LYS A 95 -1.71 -10.56 17.25
N ASN A 96 -0.89 -10.90 16.26
CA ASN A 96 -0.02 -12.07 16.31
C ASN A 96 1.34 -11.76 16.95
N ARG A 97 2.18 -12.78 17.09
CA ARG A 97 3.51 -12.65 17.72
C ARG A 97 4.37 -11.53 17.10
N LYS A 98 4.36 -11.36 15.78
CA LYS A 98 5.15 -10.33 15.10
C LYS A 98 4.71 -8.93 15.52
N SER A 99 3.40 -8.72 15.68
CA SER A 99 2.89 -7.44 16.17
C SER A 99 3.28 -7.14 17.62
N PHE A 100 3.36 -8.18 18.46
CA PHE A 100 3.88 -8.04 19.83
C PHE A 100 5.38 -7.71 19.83
N GLU A 101 6.19 -8.36 18.99
CA GLU A 101 7.63 -8.07 18.89
C GLU A 101 7.89 -6.61 18.46
N MET A 102 7.18 -6.12 17.45
CA MET A 102 7.28 -4.71 17.04
C MET A 102 6.85 -3.73 18.15
N TYR A 103 5.82 -4.07 18.94
CA TYR A 103 5.39 -3.25 20.06
C TYR A 103 6.45 -3.18 21.17
N ILE A 104 7.13 -4.29 21.45
CA ILE A 104 8.25 -4.31 22.40
C ILE A 104 9.45 -3.50 21.88
N GLU A 105 9.77 -3.58 20.58
CA GLU A 105 10.82 -2.76 19.96
C GLU A 105 10.50 -1.26 20.10
N GLU A 106 9.26 -0.85 19.87
CA GLU A 106 8.82 0.55 20.01
C GLU A 106 8.97 1.07 21.45
N ILE A 107 8.72 0.23 22.46
CA ILE A 107 8.98 0.55 23.86
C ILE A 107 10.49 0.68 24.13
N GLN A 108 11.31 -0.23 23.57
CA GLN A 108 12.77 -0.23 23.77
C GLN A 108 13.46 0.97 23.12
N GLU A 109 12.97 1.42 21.96
CA GLU A 109 13.45 2.62 21.28
C GLU A 109 13.03 3.92 21.99
N GLY A 110 12.22 3.82 23.05
CA GLY A 110 11.78 4.97 23.85
C GLY A 110 10.69 5.80 23.16
N ALA A 111 10.04 5.27 22.12
CA ALA A 111 8.89 5.92 21.49
C ALA A 111 7.65 5.89 22.39
N ILE A 112 7.57 4.91 23.32
CA ILE A 112 6.51 4.79 24.31
C ILE A 112 7.13 4.66 25.71
N LEU A 113 6.83 5.63 26.59
CA LEU A 113 7.17 5.57 28.01
C LEU A 113 6.03 4.90 28.77
N LEU A 114 6.25 3.68 29.27
CA LEU A 114 5.33 3.00 30.18
C LEU A 114 5.92 2.98 31.59
N GLU A 115 5.16 3.47 32.57
CA GLU A 115 5.57 3.46 33.99
C GLU A 115 5.31 2.10 34.65
N ASN A 116 4.19 1.44 34.33
CA ASN A 116 3.79 0.15 34.90
C ASN A 116 3.24 -0.76 33.79
N VAL A 117 3.89 -1.92 33.58
CA VAL A 117 3.50 -2.88 32.53
C VAL A 117 3.23 -4.24 33.15
N LEU A 118 2.07 -4.81 32.83
CA LEU A 118 1.72 -6.18 33.19
C LEU A 118 1.64 -7.03 31.92
N LEU A 119 2.43 -8.10 31.87
CA LEU A 119 2.36 -9.10 30.79
C LEU A 119 1.64 -10.35 31.29
N LEU A 120 0.50 -10.67 30.68
CA LEU A 120 -0.30 -11.84 31.04
C LEU A 120 -0.16 -12.96 30.00
N PHE A 121 0.21 -14.16 30.46
CA PHE A 121 0.20 -15.36 29.63
C PHE A 121 -1.04 -16.21 29.91
N VAL A 122 -1.94 -16.29 28.94
CA VAL A 122 -3.15 -17.10 29.01
C VAL A 122 -2.98 -18.36 28.16
N LYS A 123 -3.20 -19.53 28.75
CA LYS A 123 -3.15 -20.82 28.05
C LYS A 123 -4.48 -21.55 28.16
N ILE A 124 -5.02 -21.98 27.02
CA ILE A 124 -6.20 -22.85 26.98
C ILE A 124 -5.81 -24.25 27.44
N ALA A 125 -6.40 -24.73 28.54
CA ALA A 125 -6.18 -26.06 29.07
C ALA A 125 -6.86 -27.14 28.21
N GLU A 126 -6.32 -28.36 28.22
CA GLU A 126 -6.93 -29.56 27.63
C GLU A 126 -7.35 -29.48 26.14
N ARG A 127 -6.85 -28.53 25.34
CA ARG A 127 -7.22 -28.37 23.92
C ARG A 127 -7.12 -29.65 23.09
N LYS A 128 -6.08 -30.47 23.34
CA LYS A 128 -5.89 -31.76 22.62
C LYS A 128 -7.06 -32.72 22.88
N LYS A 129 -7.49 -32.84 24.13
CA LYS A 129 -8.62 -33.69 24.52
C LYS A 129 -9.93 -33.21 23.92
N ILE A 130 -10.13 -31.89 23.82
CA ILE A 130 -11.29 -31.30 23.13
C ILE A 130 -11.28 -31.67 21.63
N ASN A 131 -10.11 -31.57 20.97
CA ASN A 131 -9.96 -32.00 19.58
C ASN A 131 -10.23 -33.49 19.39
N ASP A 132 -9.74 -34.32 20.31
CA ASP A 132 -9.85 -35.78 20.23
C ASP A 132 -11.29 -36.26 20.47
N ILE A 133 -12.06 -35.56 21.33
CA ILE A 133 -13.47 -35.92 21.66
C ILE A 133 -14.47 -35.30 20.67
N SER A 134 -14.29 -34.02 20.35
CA SER A 134 -15.31 -33.21 19.65
C SER A 134 -14.89 -32.80 18.23
N GLY A 135 -13.72 -33.24 17.79
CA GLY A 135 -13.18 -32.93 16.47
C GLY A 135 -12.45 -31.58 16.43
N ARG A 136 -11.58 -31.44 15.42
CA ARG A 136 -10.69 -30.28 15.24
C ARG A 136 -11.44 -28.94 15.16
N GLN A 137 -12.60 -28.93 14.50
CA GLN A 137 -13.41 -27.71 14.38
C GLN A 137 -13.87 -27.17 15.74
N MET A 138 -14.19 -28.04 16.69
CA MET A 138 -14.63 -27.61 18.02
C MET A 138 -13.48 -27.03 18.85
N GLY A 139 -12.26 -27.55 18.69
CA GLY A 139 -11.09 -26.94 19.31
C GLY A 139 -10.70 -25.62 18.68
N ASP A 140 -10.88 -25.44 17.37
CA ASP A 140 -10.68 -24.14 16.71
C ASP A 140 -11.74 -23.12 17.18
N GLU A 141 -13.01 -23.51 17.30
CA GLU A 141 -14.07 -22.68 17.88
C GLU A 141 -13.79 -22.28 19.33
N THR A 142 -13.21 -23.18 20.13
CA THR A 142 -12.81 -22.88 21.53
C THR A 142 -11.72 -21.80 21.56
N VAL A 143 -10.75 -21.85 20.64
CA VAL A 143 -9.71 -20.83 20.51
C VAL A 143 -10.33 -19.48 20.11
N ILE A 144 -11.23 -19.48 19.12
CA ILE A 144 -11.93 -18.27 18.64
C ILE A 144 -12.76 -17.64 19.77
N ARG A 145 -13.50 -18.44 20.55
CA ARG A 145 -14.30 -17.93 21.67
C ARG A 145 -13.44 -17.37 22.79
N THR A 146 -12.31 -18.00 23.08
CA THR A 146 -11.36 -17.50 24.09
C THR A 146 -10.81 -16.14 23.65
N ALA A 147 -10.35 -16.03 22.40
CA ALA A 147 -9.87 -14.79 21.81
C ALA A 147 -10.90 -13.66 21.88
N ARG A 148 -12.14 -13.93 21.44
CA ARG A 148 -13.23 -12.94 21.52
C ARG A 148 -13.54 -12.51 22.94
N SER A 149 -13.47 -13.43 23.90
CA SER A 149 -13.71 -13.11 25.32
C SER A 149 -12.64 -12.17 25.86
N ILE A 150 -11.37 -12.39 25.49
CA ILE A 150 -10.25 -11.51 25.85
C ILE A 150 -10.43 -10.13 25.21
N GLN A 151 -10.73 -10.05 23.91
CA GLN A 151 -10.97 -8.77 23.22
C GLN A 151 -12.15 -8.00 23.80
N SER A 152 -13.21 -8.71 24.21
CA SER A 152 -14.38 -8.09 24.84
C SER A 152 -14.02 -7.52 26.21
N ALA A 153 -13.23 -8.25 27.00
CA ALA A 153 -12.74 -7.78 28.30
C ALA A 153 -11.82 -6.55 28.14
N GLU A 154 -10.88 -6.58 27.19
CA GLU A 154 -10.01 -5.44 26.88
C GLU A 154 -10.82 -4.19 26.51
N ARG A 155 -11.81 -4.32 25.61
CA ARG A 155 -12.67 -3.20 25.22
C ARG A 155 -13.45 -2.63 26.41
N SER A 156 -13.98 -3.49 27.29
CA SER A 156 -14.73 -3.04 28.48
C SER A 156 -13.86 -2.25 29.46
N VAL A 157 -12.59 -2.61 29.61
CA VAL A 157 -11.63 -1.86 30.45
C VAL A 157 -11.34 -0.48 29.85
N LEU A 158 -11.16 -0.41 28.53
CA LEU A 158 -10.93 0.86 27.83
C LEU A 158 -12.14 1.80 27.92
N GLU A 159 -13.36 1.26 27.81
CA GLU A 159 -14.61 2.02 27.97
C GLU A 159 -14.75 2.57 29.40
N GLN A 160 -14.52 1.74 30.42
CA GLN A 160 -14.53 2.18 31.82
C GLN A 160 -13.50 3.29 32.09
N GLN A 161 -12.28 3.14 31.57
CA GLN A 161 -11.22 4.14 31.74
C GLN A 161 -11.54 5.46 31.03
N ALA A 162 -12.25 5.41 29.89
CA ALA A 162 -12.71 6.60 29.17
C ALA A 162 -13.85 7.33 29.91
N ASP A 163 -14.80 6.59 30.46
CA ASP A 163 -15.91 7.15 31.26
C ASP A 163 -15.41 7.79 32.57
N ASP A 164 -14.43 7.17 33.23
CA ASP A 164 -13.80 7.72 34.44
C ASP A 164 -13.04 9.02 34.14
N MET A 165 -12.34 9.10 33.00
CA MET A 165 -11.68 10.33 32.55
C MET A 165 -12.67 11.46 32.21
N LEU A 166 -13.83 11.12 31.64
CA LEU A 166 -14.89 12.10 31.35
C LEU A 166 -15.59 12.58 32.64
N CYS A 167 -15.79 11.71 33.63
CA CYS A 167 -16.40 12.07 34.90
C CYS A 167 -15.47 12.87 35.81
N SER A 168 -14.14 12.68 35.72
CA SER A 168 -13.15 13.44 36.50
C SER A 168 -12.90 14.86 35.99
N ASN A 169 -13.38 15.22 34.79
CA ASN A 169 -13.18 16.53 34.16
C ASN A 169 -14.42 17.45 34.27
N LYS A 170 -15.31 17.15 35.21
CA LYS A 170 -16.52 17.90 35.55
C LYS A 170 -16.47 18.35 37.01
#